data_AF-A0A817B4G9-F1
#
_entry.id   AF-A0A817B4G9-F1
#
_cell.length_a   1.000
_cell.length_b   1.000
_cell.length_c   1.000
_cell.angle_alpha   90.00
_cell.angle_beta   90.00
_cell.angle_gamma   90.00
#
_symmetry.space_group_name_H-M   'P 1'
#
loop_
_entity.id
_entity.type
_entity.pdbx_description
1 polymer ?
#
loop_
_entity_poly.entity_id
_entity_poly.type
_entity_poly.pdbx_seq_one_letter_code
_entity_poly.pdbx_strand_id
1 'polypeptide(L)'
;MEMARLLKLMCVFCIAGLIPTIKANISELDEYWSQRADEAREFTLQAYHSDPYEIVDHFHERHYDNSTDDTTTEEHSSNSTDVTATEEDNSNSTDVTATEEDSSTKPEEEGTEVTKRDYASEDEWKHWTWRSEKDIFMNGAFFRQSGDPHYKSAHTRKQMIKPKNGYAVSKLTKYAGALDCRVGRRC
;
A
#
# COMPACT_ATOMS: atom_id res chain seq x y z
N MET A 1 36.87 25.99 45.35
CA MET A 1 36.03 26.25 44.16
C MET A 1 36.83 26.43 42.85
N GLU A 2 38.11 26.77 42.91
CA GLU A 2 38.95 26.96 41.70
C GLU A 2 39.40 25.66 41.03
N MET A 3 39.71 24.61 41.80
CA MET A 3 40.12 23.31 41.25
C MET A 3 39.05 22.69 40.34
N ALA A 4 37.77 22.90 40.65
CA ALA A 4 36.65 22.46 39.81
C ALA A 4 36.51 23.29 38.52
N ARG A 5 36.96 24.56 38.52
CA ARG A 5 36.97 25.41 37.32
C ARG A 5 38.15 25.06 36.42
N LEU A 6 39.32 24.80 37.01
CA LEU A 6 40.50 24.31 36.29
C LEU A 6 40.27 22.94 35.66
N LEU A 7 39.65 22.00 36.40
CA LEU A 7 39.32 20.69 35.85
C LEU A 7 38.35 20.79 34.67
N LYS A 8 37.34 21.66 34.76
CA LYS A 8 36.40 21.91 33.65
C LYS A 8 37.09 22.52 32.44
N LEU A 9 37.97 23.52 32.64
CA LEU A 9 38.72 24.14 31.56
C LEU A 9 39.66 23.15 30.87
N MET A 10 40.31 22.27 31.65
CA MET A 10 41.14 21.19 31.11
C MET A 10 40.31 20.21 30.28
N CYS A 11 39.16 19.74 30.79
CA CYS A 11 38.29 18.85 30.04
C CYS A 11 37.77 19.47 28.72
N VAL A 12 37.41 20.75 28.73
CA VAL A 12 36.96 21.47 27.52
C VAL A 12 38.08 21.57 26.48
N PHE A 13 39.31 21.87 26.90
CA PHE A 13 40.48 21.88 26.00
C PHE A 13 40.81 20.48 25.45
N CYS A 14 40.73 19.44 26.29
CA CYS A 14 40.94 18.06 25.83
C CYS A 14 39.90 17.64 24.79
N ILE A 15 38.63 17.95 25.01
CA ILE A 15 37.56 17.58 24.08
C ILE A 15 37.69 18.39 22.78
N ALA A 16 37.94 19.69 22.85
CA ALA A 16 38.12 20.54 21.67
C ALA A 16 39.34 20.16 20.81
N GLY A 17 40.41 19.65 21.42
CA GLY A 17 41.59 19.16 20.69
C GLY A 17 41.42 17.76 20.10
N LEU A 18 40.60 16.90 20.72
CA LEU A 18 40.34 15.54 20.23
C LEU A 18 39.32 15.50 19.09
N ILE A 19 38.29 16.35 19.10
CA ILE A 19 37.20 16.33 18.09
C ILE A 19 37.71 16.41 16.63
N PRO A 20 38.68 17.28 16.25
CA PRO A 20 39.16 17.36 14.87
C PRO A 20 39.94 16.13 14.40
N THR A 21 40.42 15.30 15.32
CA THR A 21 41.16 14.07 15.00
C THR A 21 40.26 12.87 14.76
N ILE A 22 38.96 12.98 15.08
CA ILE A 22 37.97 11.93 14.84
C ILE A 22 37.51 12.06 13.38
N LYS A 23 38.33 11.57 12.45
CA LYS A 23 37.88 11.30 11.08
C LYS A 23 36.91 10.13 11.17
N ALA A 24 35.62 10.39 10.98
CA ALA A 24 34.63 9.33 10.89
C ALA A 24 35.02 8.47 9.69
N ASN A 25 35.59 7.30 9.96
CA ASN A 25 35.77 6.26 8.96
C ASN A 25 34.39 5.67 8.70
N ILE A 26 33.58 6.40 7.92
CA ILE A 26 32.42 5.83 7.27
C ILE A 26 33.00 4.72 6.42
N SER A 27 32.68 3.48 6.78
CA SER A 27 33.04 2.29 6.01
C SER A 27 32.81 2.61 4.54
N GLU A 28 33.84 2.41 3.72
CA GLU A 28 33.74 2.37 2.27
C GLU A 28 32.41 1.71 1.92
N LEU A 29 31.45 2.49 1.38
CA LEU A 29 30.17 1.91 1.00
C LEU A 29 30.51 0.88 -0.06
N ASP A 30 30.22 -0.38 0.24
CA ASP A 30 30.39 -1.48 -0.70
C ASP A 30 29.74 -1.09 -2.04
N GLU A 31 30.44 -1.38 -3.14
CA GLU A 31 30.05 -1.01 -4.50
C GLU A 31 28.62 -1.44 -4.79
N TYR A 32 28.20 -2.60 -4.25
CA TYR A 32 26.83 -3.10 -4.30
C TYR A 32 25.80 -2.09 -3.76
N TRP A 33 26.05 -1.51 -2.59
CA TRP A 33 25.11 -0.57 -1.97
C TRP A 33 25.12 0.78 -2.67
N SER A 34 26.25 1.20 -3.23
CA SER A 34 26.31 2.40 -4.08
C SER A 34 25.45 2.20 -5.33
N GLN A 35 25.65 1.08 -6.03
CA GLN A 35 24.88 0.75 -7.22
C GLN A 35 23.38 0.70 -6.93
N ARG A 36 22.98 0.04 -5.85
CA ARG A 36 21.57 0.00 -5.45
C ARG A 36 20.99 1.37 -5.11
N ALA A 37 21.80 2.25 -4.53
CA ALA A 37 21.37 3.63 -4.24
C ALA A 37 21.16 4.42 -5.53
N ASP A 38 22.04 4.25 -6.53
CA ASP A 38 21.93 4.88 -7.83
C ASP A 38 20.72 4.34 -8.62
N GLU A 39 20.53 3.02 -8.67
CA GLU A 39 19.36 2.39 -9.30
C GLU A 39 18.04 2.86 -8.65
N ALA A 40 17.99 2.93 -7.31
CA ALA A 40 16.81 3.43 -6.60
C ALA A 40 16.53 4.90 -6.92
N ARG A 41 17.59 5.70 -7.07
CA ARG A 41 17.47 7.11 -7.46
C ARG A 41 16.97 7.26 -8.89
N GLU A 42 17.50 6.50 -9.83
CA GLU A 42 17.04 6.49 -11.22
C GLU A 42 15.59 6.06 -11.34
N PHE A 43 15.20 4.99 -10.63
CA PHE A 43 13.81 4.54 -10.57
C PHE A 43 12.89 5.63 -10.00
N THR A 44 13.31 6.31 -8.94
CA THR A 44 12.55 7.42 -8.35
C THR A 44 12.39 8.56 -9.33
N LEU A 45 13.43 8.91 -10.09
CA LEU A 45 13.37 9.96 -11.11
C LEU A 45 12.47 9.56 -12.29
N GLN A 46 12.46 8.29 -12.67
CA GLN A 46 11.56 7.76 -13.71
C GLN A 46 10.10 7.79 -13.27
N ALA A 47 9.83 7.48 -11.99
CA ALA A 47 8.48 7.51 -11.43
C ALA A 47 8.01 8.93 -11.03
N TYR A 48 8.89 9.93 -11.05
CA TYR A 48 8.56 11.29 -10.66
C TYR A 48 7.79 12.01 -11.78
N HIS A 49 6.50 12.24 -11.57
CA HIS A 49 5.72 13.16 -12.39
C HIS A 49 5.76 14.57 -11.81
N SER A 50 6.03 15.56 -12.66
CA SER A 50 6.11 16.96 -12.25
C SER A 50 4.73 17.57 -11.96
N ASP A 51 3.68 17.04 -12.60
CA ASP A 51 2.29 17.45 -12.37
C ASP A 51 1.59 16.44 -11.44
N PRO A 52 1.24 16.83 -10.20
CA PRO A 52 0.57 15.95 -9.26
C PRO A 52 -0.87 15.58 -9.68
N TYR A 53 -1.52 16.35 -10.57
CA TYR A 53 -2.89 16.05 -10.99
C TYR A 53 -2.94 14.88 -11.99
N GLU A 54 -1.94 14.71 -12.86
CA GLU A 54 -1.88 13.56 -13.79
C GLU A 54 -1.88 12.21 -13.07
N ILE A 55 -1.14 12.09 -11.96
CA ILE A 55 -1.09 10.86 -11.17
C ILE A 55 -2.47 10.56 -10.55
N VAL A 56 -3.13 11.61 -10.05
CA VAL A 56 -4.42 11.53 -9.38
C VAL A 56 -5.52 11.18 -10.38
N ASP A 57 -5.49 11.80 -11.57
CA ASP A 57 -6.48 11.57 -12.63
C ASP A 57 -6.34 10.16 -13.22
N HIS A 58 -5.12 9.67 -13.45
CA HIS A 58 -4.90 8.27 -13.86
C HIS A 58 -5.39 7.26 -12.81
N PHE A 59 -5.28 7.58 -11.52
CA PHE A 59 -5.84 6.74 -10.46
C PHE A 59 -7.38 6.79 -10.43
N HIS A 60 -7.97 7.97 -10.66
CA HIS A 60 -9.41 8.14 -10.73
C HIS A 60 -10.02 7.44 -11.97
N GLU A 61 -9.38 7.55 -13.14
CA GLU A 61 -9.85 6.98 -14.41
C GLU A 61 -9.93 5.45 -14.34
N ARG A 62 -8.91 4.78 -13.75
CA ARG A 62 -8.94 3.33 -13.49
C ARG A 62 -10.10 2.88 -12.59
N HIS A 63 -10.62 3.76 -11.73
CA HIS A 63 -11.76 3.45 -10.87
C HIS A 63 -13.11 3.66 -11.56
N TYR A 64 -13.18 4.49 -12.61
CA TYR A 64 -14.42 4.70 -13.38
C TYR A 64 -14.65 3.61 -14.45
N ASP A 65 -13.59 3.10 -15.07
CA ASP A 65 -13.70 2.01 -16.06
C ASP A 65 -14.18 0.69 -15.44
N ASN A 66 -14.00 0.50 -14.12
CA ASN A 66 -14.52 -0.66 -13.39
C ASN A 66 -15.99 -0.49 -12.94
N SER A 67 -16.60 0.68 -13.19
CA SER A 67 -17.95 1.03 -12.75
C SER A 67 -18.96 1.15 -13.90
N THR A 68 -18.52 1.09 -15.16
CA THR A 68 -19.39 1.29 -16.33
C THR A 68 -19.47 0.02 -17.18
N ASP A 69 -19.96 -1.06 -16.57
CA ASP A 69 -20.67 -2.12 -17.27
C ASP A 69 -22.09 -2.24 -16.67
N ASP A 70 -22.78 -1.11 -16.63
CA ASP A 70 -24.24 -1.09 -16.55
C ASP A 70 -24.71 -0.53 -17.89
N THR A 71 -25.00 -1.43 -18.82
CA THR A 71 -25.61 -1.11 -20.11
C THR A 71 -26.99 -0.52 -19.85
N THR A 72 -27.06 0.78 -19.62
CA THR A 72 -28.27 1.56 -19.86
C THR A 72 -28.25 1.91 -21.35
N THR A 73 -29.01 1.13 -22.10
CA THR A 73 -29.31 1.38 -23.51
C THR A 73 -30.07 2.71 -23.60
N GLU A 74 -29.37 3.83 -23.76
CA GLU A 74 -29.98 5.06 -24.24
C GLU A 74 -29.90 5.07 -25.78
N GLU A 75 -31.05 4.79 -26.40
CA GLU A 75 -31.23 4.86 -27.85
C GLU A 75 -31.16 6.29 -28.37
N HIS A 76 -30.55 6.39 -29.55
CA HIS A 76 -30.25 7.60 -30.29
C HIS A 76 -31.51 8.31 -30.83
N SER A 77 -31.49 9.63 -30.73
CA SER A 77 -32.18 10.64 -31.55
C SER A 77 -32.68 10.18 -32.93
N SER A 78 -33.97 10.39 -33.23
CA SER A 78 -34.44 11.31 -34.30
C SER A 78 -35.95 11.22 -34.63
N ASN A 79 -36.58 12.41 -34.66
CA ASN A 79 -37.69 12.91 -35.51
C ASN A 79 -38.91 12.05 -35.93
N SER A 80 -40.09 12.57 -35.53
CA SER A 80 -41.26 12.99 -36.35
C SER A 80 -41.96 12.03 -37.35
N THR A 81 -43.31 12.09 -37.32
CA THR A 81 -44.38 11.54 -38.21
C THR A 81 -44.88 10.13 -37.84
N ASP A 82 -46.05 9.99 -37.19
CA ASP A 82 -47.45 10.02 -37.67
C ASP A 82 -47.93 8.69 -38.29
N VAL A 83 -49.22 8.39 -38.03
CA VAL A 83 -50.12 7.39 -38.67
C VAL A 83 -50.29 6.03 -37.97
N THR A 84 -51.32 6.01 -37.11
CA THR A 84 -52.45 5.06 -36.96
C THR A 84 -52.38 3.58 -37.39
N ALA A 85 -52.90 2.75 -36.46
CA ALA A 85 -53.93 1.70 -36.61
C ALA A 85 -53.54 0.20 -36.64
N THR A 86 -54.38 -0.56 -35.90
CA THR A 86 -54.77 -2.00 -35.99
C THR A 86 -53.71 -3.06 -35.61
N GLU A 87 -53.88 -3.82 -34.52
CA GLU A 87 -54.76 -5.00 -34.25
C GLU A 87 -54.11 -6.35 -34.64
N GLU A 88 -54.40 -7.37 -33.81
CA GLU A 88 -54.24 -8.83 -33.99
C GLU A 88 -52.85 -9.45 -33.72
N ASP A 89 -52.70 -10.18 -32.61
CA ASP A 89 -52.96 -11.63 -32.42
C ASP A 89 -51.79 -12.50 -32.90
N ASN A 90 -51.19 -13.29 -32.02
CA ASN A 90 -51.63 -14.66 -31.78
C ASN A 90 -50.54 -15.51 -31.09
N SER A 91 -51.06 -16.36 -30.24
CA SER A 91 -50.47 -17.44 -29.46
C SER A 91 -49.62 -18.47 -30.24
N ASN A 92 -48.97 -19.34 -29.42
CA ASN A 92 -48.45 -20.70 -29.72
C ASN A 92 -46.94 -20.77 -30.04
N SER A 93 -46.16 -21.75 -29.58
CA SER A 93 -46.42 -22.98 -28.82
C SER A 93 -45.08 -23.71 -28.64
N THR A 94 -44.93 -24.43 -27.52
CA THR A 94 -44.20 -25.71 -27.32
C THR A 94 -42.73 -25.80 -27.74
N ASP A 95 -41.81 -26.01 -26.80
CA ASP A 95 -41.38 -27.32 -26.24
C ASP A 95 -40.01 -27.71 -26.85
N VAL A 96 -39.33 -28.65 -26.20
CA VAL A 96 -38.04 -29.31 -26.53
C VAL A 96 -36.91 -28.99 -25.53
N THR A 97 -36.98 -29.73 -24.43
CA THR A 97 -35.92 -30.55 -23.80
C THR A 97 -34.48 -30.04 -23.71
N ALA A 98 -34.04 -29.90 -22.46
CA ALA A 98 -32.80 -30.40 -21.83
C ALA A 98 -31.59 -30.65 -22.76
N THR A 99 -30.52 -29.89 -22.53
CA THR A 99 -29.31 -30.32 -21.79
C THR A 99 -28.22 -29.28 -22.04
N GLU A 100 -27.68 -28.71 -20.97
CA GLU A 100 -26.25 -28.49 -20.74
C GLU A 100 -26.12 -27.47 -19.59
N GLU A 101 -25.94 -28.03 -18.40
CA GLU A 101 -25.29 -27.33 -17.31
C GLU A 101 -23.86 -27.00 -17.77
N ASP A 102 -23.62 -25.75 -18.17
CA ASP A 102 -22.37 -25.12 -17.81
C ASP A 102 -22.69 -23.75 -17.24
N SER A 103 -22.86 -23.76 -15.92
CA SER A 103 -22.86 -22.58 -15.09
C SER A 103 -21.57 -21.84 -15.37
N SER A 104 -21.62 -20.88 -16.30
CA SER A 104 -20.70 -19.74 -16.33
C SER A 104 -20.82 -19.00 -15.01
N THR A 105 -20.19 -19.54 -13.98
CA THR A 105 -19.76 -18.81 -12.81
C THR A 105 -18.84 -17.73 -13.33
N LYS A 106 -19.41 -16.54 -13.51
CA LYS A 106 -18.75 -15.24 -13.37
C LYS A 106 -17.48 -15.42 -12.54
N PRO A 107 -16.28 -15.08 -13.03
CA PRO A 107 -15.08 -15.25 -12.24
C PRO A 107 -15.29 -14.44 -10.96
N GLU A 108 -15.33 -15.12 -9.81
CA GLU A 108 -15.23 -14.46 -8.52
C GLU A 108 -14.01 -13.54 -8.62
N GLU A 109 -14.21 -12.26 -8.34
CA GLU A 109 -13.16 -11.26 -8.29
C GLU A 109 -12.03 -11.83 -7.42
N GLU A 110 -10.96 -12.30 -8.06
CA GLU A 110 -9.90 -13.04 -7.39
C GLU A 110 -9.19 -12.04 -6.47
N GLY A 111 -9.45 -12.16 -5.17
CA GLY A 111 -8.92 -11.24 -4.17
C GLY A 111 -7.39 -11.14 -4.25
N THR A 112 -6.83 -9.94 -4.06
CA THR A 112 -5.38 -9.76 -4.08
C THR A 112 -4.75 -10.20 -2.75
N GLU A 113 -3.78 -11.11 -2.79
CA GLU A 113 -3.01 -11.48 -1.59
C GLU A 113 -2.02 -10.37 -1.22
N VAL A 114 -2.08 -9.87 0.02
CA VAL A 114 -1.19 -8.80 0.53
C VAL A 114 0.25 -9.30 0.72
N THR A 115 0.43 -10.59 0.95
CA THR A 115 1.72 -11.19 1.25
C THR A 115 2.41 -11.74 0.00
N LYS A 116 3.67 -11.37 -0.20
CA LYS A 116 4.57 -11.94 -1.21
C LYS A 116 5.76 -12.60 -0.52
N ARG A 117 5.98 -13.90 -0.76
CA ARG A 117 7.15 -14.64 -0.24
C ARG A 117 8.14 -14.85 -1.38
N ASP A 118 9.04 -13.89 -1.52
CA ASP A 118 10.07 -13.98 -2.55
C ASP A 118 11.16 -14.99 -2.17
N TYR A 119 11.65 -15.74 -3.16
CA TYR A 119 12.83 -16.62 -3.06
C TYR A 119 12.75 -17.82 -2.09
N ALA A 120 11.55 -18.19 -1.63
CA ALA A 120 11.36 -19.36 -0.75
C ALA A 120 10.32 -20.32 -1.33
N SER A 121 10.57 -21.63 -1.21
CA SER A 121 9.57 -22.63 -1.56
C SER A 121 8.41 -22.61 -0.57
N GLU A 122 7.26 -23.17 -0.96
CA GLU A 122 6.07 -23.19 -0.11
C GLU A 122 6.30 -23.90 1.22
N ASP A 123 7.04 -25.01 1.18
CA ASP A 123 7.38 -25.76 2.37
C ASP A 123 8.28 -24.97 3.31
N GLU A 124 9.13 -24.08 2.80
CA GLU A 124 9.99 -23.26 3.64
C GLU A 124 9.21 -22.13 4.32
N TRP A 125 8.48 -21.31 3.54
CA TRP A 125 7.80 -20.14 4.11
C TRP A 125 6.62 -20.50 5.01
N LYS A 126 6.01 -21.68 4.84
CA LYS A 126 4.93 -22.15 5.72
C LYS A 126 5.34 -22.24 7.19
N HIS A 127 6.63 -22.45 7.46
CA HIS A 127 7.17 -22.49 8.81
C HIS A 127 7.47 -21.09 9.38
N TRP A 128 7.48 -20.04 8.55
CA TRP A 128 7.70 -18.68 9.01
C TRP A 128 6.44 -18.13 9.68
N THR A 129 6.59 -17.56 10.87
CA THR A 129 5.46 -16.98 11.62
C THR A 129 5.08 -15.61 11.04
N TRP A 130 4.13 -15.60 10.13
CA TRP A 130 3.54 -14.39 9.53
C TRP A 130 2.07 -14.32 9.95
N ARG A 131 1.72 -13.28 10.72
CA ARG A 131 0.42 -13.14 11.37
C ARG A 131 -0.17 -11.77 11.07
N SER A 132 -1.49 -11.75 10.92
CA SER A 132 -2.29 -10.54 10.78
C SER A 132 -3.28 -10.49 11.93
N GLU A 133 -3.35 -9.35 12.63
CA GLU A 133 -4.17 -9.17 13.82
C GLU A 133 -4.87 -7.81 13.79
N LYS A 134 -6.21 -7.84 13.76
CA LYS A 134 -7.07 -6.64 13.70
C LYS A 134 -6.87 -5.78 12.45
N ASP A 135 -6.25 -6.34 11.42
CA ASP A 135 -6.17 -5.71 10.11
C ASP A 135 -7.52 -5.81 9.40
N ILE A 136 -7.78 -4.83 8.54
CA ILE A 136 -8.97 -4.79 7.70
C ILE A 136 -8.50 -4.68 6.27
N PHE A 137 -9.04 -5.55 5.44
CA PHE A 137 -8.75 -5.61 4.02
C PHE A 137 -9.97 -5.11 3.24
N MET A 138 -9.72 -4.40 2.15
CA MET A 138 -10.73 -3.83 1.26
C MET A 138 -10.51 -4.39 -0.15
N ASN A 139 -11.52 -4.34 -1.01
CA ASN A 139 -11.44 -4.77 -2.41
C ASN A 139 -10.95 -6.23 -2.59
N GLY A 140 -11.51 -7.14 -1.79
CA GLY A 140 -11.15 -8.57 -1.84
C GLY A 140 -9.73 -8.89 -1.36
N ALA A 141 -8.95 -7.92 -0.88
CA ALA A 141 -7.60 -8.20 -0.39
C ALA A 141 -7.64 -9.16 0.81
N PHE A 142 -6.62 -10.04 0.91
CA PHE A 142 -6.52 -10.96 2.03
C PHE A 142 -5.07 -11.25 2.42
N PHE A 143 -4.89 -11.79 3.62
CA PHE A 143 -3.59 -12.15 4.17
C PHE A 143 -3.53 -13.65 4.46
N ARG A 144 -2.56 -14.34 3.86
CA ARG A 144 -2.34 -15.77 4.12
C ARG A 144 -1.40 -15.92 5.31
N GLN A 145 -1.92 -16.39 6.45
CA GLN A 145 -1.10 -16.57 7.66
C GLN A 145 -0.29 -17.88 7.62
N SER A 146 0.85 -17.91 8.32
CA SER A 146 1.74 -19.08 8.41
C SER A 146 2.46 -19.16 9.75
N GLY A 147 3.15 -20.29 10.00
CA GLY A 147 3.89 -20.56 11.23
C GLY A 147 3.01 -20.82 12.45
N ASP A 148 3.51 -20.48 13.64
CA ASP A 148 2.85 -20.80 14.91
C ASP A 148 1.62 -19.89 15.16
N PRO A 149 0.39 -20.46 15.26
CA PRO A 149 -0.81 -19.70 15.58
C PRO A 149 -0.80 -19.01 16.94
N HIS A 150 -0.01 -19.51 17.88
CA HIS A 150 0.05 -19.05 19.27
C HIS A 150 1.32 -18.27 19.59
N TYR A 151 2.01 -17.79 18.55
CA TYR A 151 3.24 -17.03 18.72
C TYR A 151 3.06 -15.87 19.69
N LYS A 152 3.93 -15.81 20.70
CA LYS A 152 4.01 -14.70 21.64
C LYS A 152 5.33 -13.98 21.41
N SER A 153 5.25 -12.68 21.17
CA SER A 153 6.44 -11.84 21.06
C SER A 153 7.27 -11.93 22.33
N ALA A 154 8.58 -12.12 22.19
CA ALA A 154 9.52 -12.13 23.31
C ALA A 154 9.70 -10.72 23.94
N HIS A 155 9.21 -9.68 23.28
CA HIS A 155 9.33 -8.31 23.75
C HIS A 155 8.44 -8.05 24.97
N THR A 156 8.95 -7.27 25.90
CA THR A 156 8.20 -6.87 27.09
C THR A 156 7.13 -5.83 26.74
N ARG A 157 6.09 -5.71 27.58
CA ARG A 157 5.02 -4.70 27.41
C ARG A 157 5.52 -3.25 27.33
N LYS A 158 6.71 -2.94 27.86
CA LYS A 158 7.30 -1.60 27.79
C LYS A 158 7.98 -1.31 26.45
N GLN A 159 8.31 -2.34 25.68
CA GLN A 159 8.98 -2.24 24.38
C GLN A 159 7.99 -2.29 23.21
N MET A 160 6.71 -2.60 23.48
CA MET A 160 5.69 -2.76 22.45
C MET A 160 4.56 -1.75 22.62
N ILE A 161 4.09 -1.24 21.48
CA ILE A 161 2.85 -0.50 21.39
C ILE A 161 1.74 -1.49 21.03
N LYS A 162 0.60 -1.44 21.72
CA LYS A 162 -0.53 -2.31 21.40
C LYS A 162 -1.15 -1.92 20.06
N PRO A 163 -1.43 -2.88 19.15
CA PRO A 163 -2.07 -2.59 17.89
C PRO A 163 -3.52 -2.17 18.11
N LYS A 164 -3.91 -1.07 17.44
CA LYS A 164 -5.31 -0.67 17.27
C LYS A 164 -5.93 -1.45 16.10
N ASN A 165 -7.25 -1.43 16.03
CA ASN A 165 -7.98 -1.99 14.88
C ASN A 165 -7.69 -1.17 13.61
N GLY A 166 -7.64 -1.83 12.45
CA GLY A 166 -7.38 -1.24 11.13
C GLY A 166 -8.25 -0.03 10.78
N TYR A 167 -9.48 0.09 11.31
CA TYR A 167 -10.33 1.28 11.10
C TYR A 167 -9.67 2.58 11.62
N ALA A 168 -8.73 2.47 12.56
CA ALA A 168 -8.05 3.63 13.12
C ALA A 168 -6.89 4.15 12.26
N VAL A 169 -6.50 3.44 11.18
CA VAL A 169 -5.31 3.78 10.37
C VAL A 169 -5.37 5.23 9.90
N SER A 170 -6.47 5.66 9.27
CA SER A 170 -6.62 7.04 8.76
C SER A 170 -6.41 8.12 9.83
N LYS A 171 -6.77 7.83 11.09
CA LYS A 171 -6.55 8.77 12.21
C LYS A 171 -5.12 8.70 12.74
N LEU A 172 -4.52 7.51 12.77
CA LEU A 172 -3.16 7.29 13.29
C LEU A 172 -2.09 7.85 12.35
N THR A 173 -2.30 7.75 11.04
CA THR A 173 -1.35 8.20 10.01
C THR A 173 -1.67 9.58 9.45
N LYS A 174 -2.68 10.27 9.97
CA LYS A 174 -3.12 11.61 9.51
C LYS A 174 -1.99 12.64 9.42
N TYR A 175 -1.02 12.56 10.33
CA TYR A 175 0.13 13.48 10.39
C TYR A 175 1.44 12.76 10.10
N ALA A 176 1.40 11.64 9.37
CA ALA A 176 2.59 10.96 8.91
C ALA A 176 3.32 11.81 7.86
N GLY A 177 4.65 11.78 7.87
CA GLY A 177 5.50 12.57 7.00
C GLY A 177 6.48 13.47 7.76
N ALA A 178 7.21 14.29 7.02
CA ALA A 178 8.10 15.27 7.62
C ALA A 178 7.29 16.33 8.37
N LEU A 179 7.78 16.73 9.56
CA LEU A 179 7.23 17.88 10.26
C LEU A 179 7.54 19.16 9.45
N ASP A 180 6.60 20.12 9.42
CA ASP A 180 6.82 21.45 8.81
C ASP A 180 7.74 22.31 9.70
N CYS A 181 9.01 21.92 9.71
CA CYS A 181 10.07 22.53 10.50
C CYS A 181 10.50 23.88 9.91
N ARG A 182 10.56 24.92 10.74
CA ARG A 182 11.11 26.23 10.35
C ARG A 182 12.39 26.53 11.10
N VAL A 183 13.36 27.12 10.41
CA VAL A 183 14.65 27.53 11.00
C VAL A 183 14.41 28.41 12.22
N GLY A 184 15.02 28.05 13.35
CA GLY A 184 14.89 28.77 14.62
C GLY A 184 13.63 28.46 15.43
N ARG A 185 12.77 27.53 15.00
CA ARG A 185 11.62 27.03 15.77
C ARG A 185 11.76 25.53 16.04
N ARG A 186 11.21 25.09 17.17
CA ARG A 186 11.10 23.66 17.45
C ARG A 186 10.12 23.03 16.46
N CYS A 187 10.50 21.86 15.97
CA CYS A 187 9.60 20.80 15.61
C CYS A 187 9.44 19.91 16.86
#